data_AF-A0A380FES9-F1
#
_entry.id   AF-A0A380FES9-F1
#
_cell.length_a   1.000
_cell.length_b   1.000
_cell.length_c   1.000
_cell.angle_alpha   90.00
_cell.angle_beta   90.00
_cell.angle_gamma   90.00
#
_symmetry.space_group_name_H-M   'P 1'
#
loop_
_entity.id
_entity.type
_entity.pdbx_description
1 polymer ?
#
loop_
_entity_poly.entity_id
_entity_poly.type
_entity_poly.pdbx_seq_one_letter_code
_entity_poly.pdbx_strand_id
1 'polypeptide(L)'
;MYNNSTYRTGVDHQLYRATPDKNGNINITLSPRGNYQFQLKGLYGENYQHLKKAYNVKKNHGSYKDIKNGVKVKLQPHKKGIATINIPYREGMSAYINGHKVTPFKVNYMMTGVKVPKHCDEIIIKYRPKWWYSMIFISIITIVMSFIWVKKIKK
;
A
#
# COMPACT_ATOMS: atom_id res chain seq x y z
N MET A 1 16.10 -2.77 -36.46
CA MET A 1 16.89 -3.73 -35.66
C MET A 1 17.12 -3.23 -34.22
N TYR A 2 16.05 -2.99 -33.43
CA TYR A 2 16.15 -2.58 -32.01
C TYR A 2 15.02 -3.18 -31.15
N ASN A 3 14.54 -4.37 -31.53
CA ASN A 3 13.40 -5.02 -30.85
C ASN A 3 13.81 -6.03 -29.75
N ASN A 4 15.12 -6.25 -29.53
CA ASN A 4 15.63 -7.30 -28.64
C ASN A 4 16.34 -6.78 -27.37
N SER A 5 16.09 -5.53 -26.96
CA SER A 5 16.58 -5.07 -25.66
C SER A 5 15.70 -5.64 -24.55
N THR A 6 16.21 -6.63 -23.82
CA THR A 6 15.58 -7.28 -22.65
C THR A 6 15.27 -6.30 -21.51
N TYR A 7 15.82 -5.08 -21.56
CA TYR A 7 15.72 -4.05 -20.52
C TYR A 7 14.92 -2.82 -20.95
N ARG A 8 14.22 -2.87 -22.10
CA ARG A 8 13.31 -1.78 -22.49
C ARG A 8 12.11 -1.79 -21.56
N THR A 9 12.13 -0.94 -20.53
CA THR A 9 11.06 -0.80 -19.53
C THR A 9 9.78 -0.18 -20.08
N GLY A 10 9.81 0.38 -21.29
CA GLY A 10 8.70 1.11 -21.88
C GLY A 10 8.41 2.46 -21.20
N VAL A 11 9.34 2.93 -20.34
CA VAL A 11 9.21 4.18 -19.60
C VAL A 11 10.14 5.23 -20.21
N ASP A 12 9.57 6.11 -21.03
CA ASP A 12 10.32 7.17 -21.73
C ASP A 12 10.52 8.44 -20.87
N HIS A 13 9.76 8.58 -19.77
CA HIS A 13 9.90 9.66 -18.80
C HIS A 13 10.52 9.15 -17.52
N GLN A 14 11.76 9.56 -17.25
CA GLN A 14 12.53 9.08 -16.11
C GLN A 14 12.90 10.24 -15.18
N LEU A 15 12.70 10.04 -13.88
CA LEU A 15 13.10 10.98 -12.83
C LEU A 15 14.34 10.44 -12.13
N TYR A 16 15.43 11.19 -12.21
CA TYR A 16 16.69 10.85 -11.55
C TYR A 16 16.99 11.83 -10.42
N ARG A 17 17.45 11.30 -9.29
CA ARG A 17 18.04 12.10 -8.22
C ARG A 17 19.55 12.18 -8.44
N ALA A 18 20.07 13.40 -8.59
CA ALA A 18 21.50 13.66 -8.70
C ALA A 18 21.94 14.66 -7.63
N THR A 19 23.20 14.54 -7.20
CA THR A 19 23.87 15.55 -6.37
C THR A 19 24.85 16.30 -7.27
N PRO A 20 24.82 17.64 -7.30
CA PRO A 20 25.78 18.40 -8.08
C PRO A 20 27.21 18.18 -7.58
N ASP A 21 28.19 18.35 -8.46
CA ASP A 21 29.60 18.33 -8.09
C ASP A 21 30.00 19.59 -7.28
N LYS A 22 31.29 19.70 -6.92
CA LYS A 22 31.82 20.83 -6.14
C LYS A 22 31.60 22.19 -6.82
N ASN A 23 31.41 22.21 -8.14
CA ASN A 23 31.21 23.40 -8.94
C ASN A 23 29.72 23.63 -9.28
N GLY A 24 28.82 22.79 -8.78
CA GLY A 24 27.38 22.90 -9.05
C GLY A 24 26.90 22.16 -10.30
N ASN A 25 27.77 21.44 -11.01
CA ASN A 25 27.41 20.79 -12.27
C ASN A 25 26.76 19.42 -12.05
N ILE A 26 25.82 19.06 -12.92
CA ILE A 26 25.20 17.74 -12.99
C ILE A 26 25.59 17.11 -14.33
N ASN A 27 26.40 16.05 -14.28
CA ASN A 27 26.88 15.36 -15.46
C ASN A 27 26.01 14.15 -15.77
N ILE A 28 25.54 14.04 -17.02
CA ILE A 28 24.77 12.89 -17.51
C ILE A 28 25.64 12.13 -18.48
N THR A 29 25.98 10.88 -18.14
CA THR A 29 26.75 9.98 -19.00
C THR A 29 25.80 8.98 -19.66
N LEU A 30 25.75 9.00 -21.00
CA LEU A 30 24.96 8.05 -21.78
C LEU A 30 25.87 6.91 -22.26
N SER A 31 25.47 5.68 -21.96
CA SER A 31 26.17 4.46 -22.36
C SER A 31 25.14 3.42 -22.82
N PRO A 32 25.44 2.60 -23.84
CA PRO A 32 26.67 2.53 -24.66
C PRO A 32 26.81 3.70 -25.65
N ARG A 33 27.83 3.68 -26.54
CA ARG A 33 27.95 4.70 -27.60
C ARG A 33 26.80 4.56 -28.61
N GLY A 34 26.16 5.66 -28.98
CA GLY A 34 25.06 5.70 -29.93
C GLY A 34 24.45 7.09 -30.09
N ASN A 35 23.42 7.21 -30.94
CA ASN A 35 22.66 8.44 -31.11
C ASN A 35 21.51 8.47 -30.11
N TYR A 36 21.43 9.55 -29.32
CA TYR A 36 20.42 9.74 -28.29
C TYR A 36 19.69 11.05 -28.52
N GLN A 37 18.36 11.01 -28.44
CA GLN A 37 17.55 12.23 -28.34
C GLN A 37 17.16 12.42 -26.87
N PHE A 38 17.62 13.51 -26.29
CA PHE A 38 17.35 13.84 -24.89
C PHE A 38 16.60 15.16 -24.80
N GLN A 39 15.58 15.20 -23.95
CA GLN A 39 14.87 16.43 -23.61
C GLN A 39 14.80 16.56 -22.09
N LEU A 40 15.45 17.58 -21.54
CA LEU A 40 15.30 17.93 -20.14
C LEU A 40 13.90 18.52 -19.93
N LYS A 41 13.03 17.78 -19.24
CA LYS A 41 11.67 18.25 -18.94
C LYS A 41 11.63 19.26 -17.79
N GLY A 42 12.56 19.17 -16.85
CA GLY A 42 12.67 20.10 -15.74
C GLY A 42 13.81 19.75 -14.80
N LEU A 43 14.34 20.76 -14.12
CA LEU A 43 15.34 20.63 -13.06
C LEU A 43 14.77 21.29 -11.80
N TYR A 44 14.61 20.51 -10.74
CA TYR A 44 13.99 20.96 -9.50
C TYR A 44 15.01 20.86 -8.37
N GLY A 45 15.35 22.02 -7.78
CA GLY A 45 16.16 22.09 -6.58
C GLY A 45 15.32 21.73 -5.36
N GLU A 46 15.58 20.58 -4.76
CA GLU A 46 14.88 20.16 -3.54
C GLU A 46 15.67 20.57 -2.29
N ASN A 47 15.16 21.56 -1.57
CA ASN A 47 15.67 21.89 -0.24
C ASN A 47 15.10 20.91 0.80
N TYR A 48 15.87 19.87 1.10
CA TYR A 48 15.53 18.84 2.07
C TYR A 48 15.38 19.35 3.52
N GLN A 49 15.57 20.64 3.83
CA GLN A 49 15.41 21.14 5.19
C GLN A 49 14.01 20.88 5.76
N HIS A 50 12.95 21.09 4.98
CA HIS A 50 11.58 20.81 5.42
C HIS A 50 11.36 19.31 5.65
N LEU A 51 11.87 18.45 4.76
CA LEU A 51 11.81 16.99 4.89
C LEU A 51 12.61 16.49 6.09
N LYS A 52 13.81 17.03 6.33
CA LYS A 52 14.66 16.72 7.49
C LYS A 52 13.98 17.16 8.79
N LYS A 53 13.37 18.35 8.81
CA LYS A 53 12.57 18.81 9.95
C LYS A 53 11.39 17.87 10.19
N ALA A 54 10.64 17.50 9.16
CA ALA A 54 9.53 16.56 9.26
C ALA A 54 9.96 15.15 9.71
N TYR A 55 11.14 14.68 9.27
CA TYR A 55 11.73 13.41 9.71
C TYR A 55 12.15 13.45 11.18
N ASN A 56 12.67 14.59 11.65
CA ASN A 56 13.13 14.79 13.02
C ASN A 56 11.99 15.09 14.01
N VAL A 57 10.83 15.56 13.53
CA VAL A 57 9.60 15.60 14.33
C VAL A 57 9.23 14.15 14.62
N LYS A 58 9.56 13.72 15.85
CA LYS A 58 9.34 12.40 16.45
C LYS A 58 8.40 11.54 15.63
N LYS A 59 8.93 10.42 15.13
CA LYS A 59 8.14 9.28 14.67
C LYS A 59 7.08 9.01 15.75
N ASN A 60 5.84 9.39 15.48
CA ASN A 60 4.68 8.98 16.28
C ASN A 60 4.55 7.48 16.05
N HIS A 61 5.38 6.71 16.75
CA HIS A 61 5.38 5.27 16.72
C HIS A 61 4.14 4.84 17.48
N GLY A 62 3.01 4.82 16.79
CA GLY A 62 1.90 3.99 17.21
C GLY A 62 2.40 2.57 17.39
N SER A 63 1.96 1.90 18.45
CA SER A 63 2.35 0.51 18.69
C SER A 63 1.37 -0.42 18.00
N TYR A 64 1.91 -1.54 17.51
CA TYR A 64 1.16 -2.59 16.86
C TYR A 64 1.13 -3.79 17.78
N LYS A 65 -0.05 -4.39 17.93
CA LYS A 65 -0.22 -5.65 18.62
C LYS A 65 -1.10 -6.57 17.79
N ASP A 66 -0.58 -7.72 17.44
CA ASP A 66 -1.37 -8.75 16.77
C ASP A 66 -2.44 -9.30 17.71
N ILE A 67 -3.62 -9.52 17.16
CA ILE A 67 -4.76 -10.13 17.84
C ILE A 67 -5.28 -11.29 16.97
N LYS A 68 -6.06 -12.20 17.58
CA LYS A 68 -6.49 -13.47 16.97
C LYS A 68 -7.16 -13.37 15.59
N ASN A 69 -7.64 -12.19 15.18
CA ASN A 69 -8.29 -11.93 13.89
C ASN A 69 -7.99 -10.54 13.32
N GLY A 70 -6.79 -9.99 13.59
CA GLY A 70 -6.47 -8.64 13.16
C GLY A 70 -5.26 -8.03 13.83
N VAL A 71 -5.13 -6.71 13.69
CA VAL A 71 -4.06 -5.92 14.30
C VAL A 71 -4.69 -4.79 15.08
N LYS A 72 -4.24 -4.62 16.33
CA LYS A 72 -4.57 -3.46 17.16
C LYS A 72 -3.46 -2.43 17.00
N VAL A 73 -3.83 -1.22 16.63
CA VAL A 73 -2.94 -0.07 16.47
C VAL A 73 -3.29 0.95 17.54
N LYS A 74 -2.35 1.26 18.42
CA LYS A 74 -2.49 2.37 19.37
C LYS A 74 -1.95 3.64 18.73
N LEU A 75 -2.75 4.70 18.76
CA LEU A 75 -2.35 6.02 18.28
C LEU A 75 -1.85 6.86 19.45
N GLN A 76 -0.87 7.72 19.18
CA GLN A 76 -0.46 8.78 20.09
C GLN A 76 -1.36 10.02 19.88
N PRO A 77 -1.40 10.98 20.82
CA PRO A 77 -2.21 12.19 20.68
C PRO A 77 -2.01 12.87 19.33
N HIS A 78 -3.11 13.02 18.59
CA HIS A 78 -3.07 13.49 17.20
C HIS A 78 -4.20 14.45 16.89
N LYS A 79 -4.06 15.21 15.80
CA LYS A 79 -5.16 16.01 15.23
C LYS A 79 -6.07 15.12 14.39
N LYS A 80 -7.30 15.56 14.14
CA LYS A 80 -8.21 14.90 13.19
C LYS A 80 -7.53 14.74 11.83
N GLY A 81 -7.62 13.56 11.22
CA GLY A 81 -6.92 13.28 9.97
C GLY A 81 -7.06 11.84 9.47
N ILE A 82 -6.09 11.39 8.69
CA ILE A 82 -6.01 10.03 8.16
C ILE A 82 -4.84 9.31 8.83
N ALA A 83 -5.14 8.27 9.59
CA ALA A 83 -4.13 7.35 10.09
C ALA A 83 -3.67 6.47 8.93
N THR A 84 -2.39 6.58 8.56
CA THR A 84 -1.77 5.74 7.54
C THR A 84 -1.05 4.60 8.24
N ILE A 85 -1.51 3.38 7.99
CA ILE A 85 -1.08 2.18 8.68
C ILE A 85 -0.26 1.36 7.68
N ASN A 86 0.95 0.96 8.08
CA ASN A 86 1.88 0.21 7.23
C ASN A 86 1.48 -1.27 7.10
N ILE A 87 0.24 -1.49 6.70
CA ILE A 87 -0.34 -2.79 6.39
C ILE A 87 -0.91 -2.67 4.97
N PRO A 88 -0.58 -3.59 4.06
CA PRO A 88 -1.14 -3.59 2.71
C PRO A 88 -2.67 -3.66 2.71
N TYR A 89 -3.33 -2.70 2.07
CA TYR A 89 -4.78 -2.66 1.91
C TYR A 89 -5.27 -3.84 1.06
N ARG A 90 -6.32 -4.51 1.53
CA ARG A 90 -7.00 -5.59 0.79
C ARG A 90 -8.52 -5.42 0.85
N GLU A 91 -9.19 -5.83 -0.22
CA GLU A 91 -10.65 -5.92 -0.21
C GLU A 91 -11.13 -6.88 0.90
N GLY A 92 -12.17 -6.46 1.63
CA GLY A 92 -12.70 -7.20 2.78
C GLY A 92 -12.07 -6.84 4.13
N MET A 93 -11.10 -5.91 4.16
CA MET A 93 -10.67 -5.30 5.40
C MET A 93 -11.77 -4.45 6.05
N SER A 94 -11.85 -4.49 7.38
CA SER A 94 -12.71 -3.64 8.19
C SER A 94 -11.87 -3.02 9.30
N ALA A 95 -12.08 -1.73 9.56
CA ALA A 95 -11.44 -1.04 10.68
C ALA A 95 -12.49 -0.71 11.74
N TYR A 96 -12.07 -0.59 12.99
CA TYR A 96 -12.91 -0.21 14.11
C TYR A 96 -12.21 0.87 14.91
N ILE A 97 -12.91 1.98 15.16
CA ILE A 97 -12.45 3.08 16.00
C ILE A 97 -13.35 3.10 17.23
N ASN A 98 -12.77 2.92 18.43
CA ASN A 98 -13.52 2.87 19.68
C ASN A 98 -14.75 1.91 19.62
N GLY A 99 -14.61 0.78 18.90
CA GLY A 99 -15.69 -0.19 18.69
C GLY A 99 -16.62 0.08 17.49
N HIS A 100 -16.62 1.28 16.92
CA HIS A 100 -17.44 1.61 15.75
C HIS A 100 -16.76 1.20 14.45
N LYS A 101 -17.48 0.44 13.62
CA LYS A 101 -16.97 -0.03 12.32
C LYS A 101 -16.82 1.14 11.35
N VAL A 102 -15.66 1.23 10.72
CA VAL A 102 -15.33 2.19 9.66
C VAL A 102 -14.69 1.46 8.48
N THR A 103 -14.88 2.01 7.29
CA THR A 103 -14.34 1.44 6.06
C THR A 103 -12.91 1.96 5.84
N PRO A 104 -11.89 1.09 5.87
CA PRO A 104 -10.54 1.47 5.49
C PRO A 104 -10.47 1.70 3.98
N PHE A 105 -9.49 2.48 3.52
CA PHE A 105 -9.25 2.77 2.11
C PHE A 105 -7.77 2.75 1.78
N LYS A 106 -7.45 2.62 0.50
CA LYS A 106 -6.08 2.57 -0.01
C LYS A 106 -5.45 3.96 0.03
N VAL A 107 -4.27 4.09 0.64
CA VAL A 107 -3.44 5.30 0.67
C VAL A 107 -1.99 4.94 0.35
N ASN A 108 -1.19 5.92 -0.08
CA ASN A 108 0.25 5.72 -0.37
C ASN A 108 0.52 4.43 -1.17
N TYR A 109 -0.19 4.27 -2.30
CA TYR A 109 -0.10 3.16 -3.26
C TYR A 109 -0.48 1.76 -2.77
N MET A 110 -0.29 1.40 -1.51
CA MET A 110 -0.62 0.07 -1.01
C MET A 110 -1.03 0.06 0.46
N MET A 111 -0.84 1.15 1.20
CA MET A 111 -1.06 1.19 2.63
C MET A 111 -2.55 1.31 2.97
N THR A 112 -2.89 0.96 4.21
CA THR A 112 -4.25 1.04 4.75
C THR A 112 -4.45 2.39 5.43
N GLY A 113 -5.43 3.16 4.94
CA GLY A 113 -5.84 4.45 5.48
C GLY A 113 -7.14 4.34 6.26
N VAL A 114 -7.20 5.01 7.41
CA VAL A 114 -8.41 5.09 8.25
C VAL A 114 -8.63 6.55 8.65
N LYS A 115 -9.83 7.09 8.43
CA LYS A 115 -10.20 8.44 8.90
C LYS A 115 -10.38 8.41 10.41
N VAL A 116 -9.63 9.22 11.15
CA VAL A 116 -9.62 9.24 12.61
C VAL A 116 -10.03 10.62 13.17
N PRO A 117 -10.93 10.67 14.17
CA PRO A 117 -11.24 11.90 14.90
C PRO A 117 -10.09 12.30 15.84
N LYS A 118 -10.12 13.52 16.38
CA LYS A 118 -9.07 14.05 17.29
C LYS A 118 -8.85 13.20 18.56
N HIS A 119 -9.89 12.52 19.03
CA HIS A 119 -9.87 11.74 20.29
C HIS A 119 -9.94 10.23 20.01
N CYS A 120 -8.99 9.72 19.24
CA CYS A 120 -8.91 8.32 18.87
C CYS A 120 -7.59 7.73 19.37
N ASP A 121 -7.67 6.79 20.31
CA ASP A 121 -6.47 6.17 20.89
C ASP A 121 -6.21 4.78 20.31
N GLU A 122 -7.25 4.10 19.79
CA GLU A 122 -7.16 2.73 19.30
C GLU A 122 -7.91 2.52 17.98
N ILE A 123 -7.22 1.88 17.02
CA ILE A 123 -7.81 1.32 15.81
C ILE A 123 -7.62 -0.20 15.83
N ILE A 124 -8.69 -0.95 15.56
CA ILE A 124 -8.61 -2.39 15.31
C ILE A 124 -8.85 -2.63 13.83
N ILE A 125 -7.88 -3.22 13.13
CA ILE A 125 -8.06 -3.69 11.76
C ILE A 125 -8.32 -5.18 11.79
N LYS A 126 -9.38 -5.62 11.12
CA LYS A 126 -9.69 -7.04 10.89
C LYS A 126 -9.72 -7.31 9.40
N TYR A 127 -9.22 -8.46 9.00
CA TYR A 127 -9.32 -8.94 7.62
C TYR A 127 -10.31 -10.07 7.52
N ARG A 128 -11.22 -9.98 6.56
CA ARG A 128 -12.07 -11.09 6.14
C ARG A 128 -12.21 -11.05 4.62
N PRO A 129 -11.89 -12.12 3.89
CA PRO A 129 -12.08 -12.13 2.43
C PRO A 129 -13.53 -11.78 2.05
N LYS A 130 -13.69 -10.97 0.99
CA LYS A 130 -14.99 -10.48 0.52
C LYS A 130 -16.02 -11.61 0.28
N TRP A 131 -15.56 -12.72 -0.28
CA TRP A 131 -16.39 -13.87 -0.66
C TRP A 131 -16.37 -15.03 0.34
N TRP A 132 -15.92 -14.79 1.57
CA TRP A 132 -15.76 -15.85 2.58
C TRP A 132 -17.04 -16.66 2.81
N TYR A 133 -18.16 -15.98 3.02
CA TYR A 133 -19.45 -16.65 3.24
C TYR A 133 -20.01 -17.29 1.97
N SER A 134 -19.83 -16.66 0.81
CA SER A 134 -20.23 -17.23 -0.48
C SER A 134 -19.52 -18.56 -0.75
N MET A 135 -18.22 -18.63 -0.45
CA MET A 135 -17.42 -19.83 -0.64
C MET A 135 -17.86 -20.97 0.30
N ILE A 136 -18.14 -20.66 1.57
CA ILE A 136 -18.68 -21.64 2.53
C ILE A 136 -20.04 -22.16 2.05
N PHE A 137 -20.92 -21.26 1.59
CA PHE A 137 -22.26 -21.62 1.12
C PHE A 137 -22.22 -22.55 -0.10
N ILE A 138 -21.40 -22.22 -1.10
CA ILE A 138 -21.22 -23.05 -2.30
C ILE A 138 -20.62 -24.43 -1.94
N SER A 139 -19.68 -24.47 -0.98
CA SER A 139 -19.08 -25.71 -0.51
C SER A 139 -20.14 -26.63 0.12
N ILE A 140 -20.97 -26.09 1.02
CA ILE A 140 -22.06 -26.85 1.68
C ILE A 140 -23.06 -27.38 0.64
N ILE A 141 -23.47 -26.55 -0.33
CA ILE A 141 -24.38 -26.97 -1.39
C ILE A 141 -23.80 -28.13 -2.21
N THR A 142 -22.53 -28.03 -2.60
CA THR A 142 -21.84 -29.07 -3.36
C THR A 142 -21.75 -30.39 -2.59
N ILE A 143 -21.47 -30.33 -1.28
CA ILE A 143 -21.46 -31.51 -0.41
C ILE A 143 -22.84 -32.16 -0.35
N VAL A 144 -23.90 -31.39 -0.14
CA VAL A 144 -25.28 -31.90 -0.08
C VAL A 144 -25.70 -32.54 -1.40
N MET A 145 -25.40 -31.89 -2.53
CA MET A 145 -25.69 -32.45 -3.86
C MET A 145 -24.93 -33.76 -4.11
N SER A 146 -23.66 -33.84 -3.71
CA SER A 146 -22.85 -35.06 -3.82
C SER A 146 -23.46 -36.21 -3.01
N PHE A 147 -23.87 -35.95 -1.76
CA PHE A 147 -24.55 -36.96 -0.93
C PHE A 147 -25.85 -37.47 -1.56
N ILE A 148 -26.66 -36.58 -2.14
CA ILE A 148 -27.90 -36.96 -2.84
C ILE A 148 -27.58 -37.83 -4.07
N TRP A 149 -26.54 -37.48 -4.82
CA TRP A 149 -26.15 -38.19 -6.03
C TRP A 149 -25.64 -39.61 -5.74
N VAL A 150 -24.76 -39.76 -4.74
CA VAL A 150 -24.27 -41.08 -4.30
C VAL A 150 -25.43 -41.96 -3.80
N LYS A 151 -26.39 -41.39 -3.07
CA LYS A 151 -27.57 -42.12 -2.61
C LYS A 151 -28.47 -42.58 -3.76
N LYS A 152 -28.55 -41.81 -4.86
CA LYS A 152 -29.28 -42.21 -6.08
C LYS A 152 -28.58 -43.29 -6.89
N ILE A 153 -27.25 -43.38 -6.87
CA ILE A 153 -26.48 -44.39 -7.62
C ILE A 153 -26.44 -45.73 -6.88
N LYS A 154 -26.44 -45.72 -5.54
CA LYS A 154 -26.48 -46.95 -4.72
C LYS A 154 -27.89 -47.58 -4.61
N LYS A 155 -28.92 -46.95 -5.16
CA LYS A 155 -30.30 -47.43 -5.15
C LYS A 155 -30.70 -47.85 -6.56
#